data_AF-A0A1W6R270-F1
#
_entry.id   AF-A0A1W6R270-F1
#
_cell.length_a   1.000
_cell.length_b   1.000
_cell.length_c   1.000
_cell.angle_alpha   90.00
_cell.angle_beta   90.00
_cell.angle_gamma   90.00
#
_symmetry.space_group_name_H-M   'P 1'
#
loop_
_entity.id
_entity.type
_entity.pdbx_description
1 polymer ?
#
loop_
_entity_poly.entity_id
_entity_poly.type
_entity_poly.pdbx_seq_one_letter_code
_entity_poly.pdbx_strand_id
1 'polypeptide(L)'
;MNYLFLIFLQVKINWFVNQFSIIQLNFYVNSCKNILLYPLQSYFYTEAGETALVFFRLVNLSNQNYSIVTTYTIFPQIAGVYINKLQCFCFEMIHVKPREQLDLPVVFFVSHSLKTDFPLLKKIILYYDVHKFI
;
A
#
# COMPACT_ATOMS: atom_id res chain seq x y z
N MET A 1 -21.57 31.67 24.47
CA MET A 1 -20.96 30.33 24.72
C MET A 1 -19.53 30.55 25.21
N ASN A 2 -18.98 29.66 26.03
CA ASN A 2 -17.75 29.94 26.78
C ASN A 2 -16.48 29.58 25.98
N TYR A 3 -15.52 30.50 25.85
CA TYR A 3 -14.24 30.25 25.18
C TYR A 3 -13.47 29.08 25.80
N LEU A 4 -13.55 28.92 27.13
CA LEU A 4 -13.01 27.77 27.85
C LEU A 4 -13.53 26.41 27.31
N PHE A 5 -14.80 26.32 26.90
CA PHE A 5 -15.36 25.09 26.34
C PHE A 5 -14.82 24.80 24.94
N LEU A 6 -14.60 25.84 24.12
CA LEU A 6 -13.92 25.71 22.83
C LEU A 6 -12.46 25.27 23.00
N ILE A 7 -11.74 25.85 23.97
CA ILE A 7 -10.36 25.43 24.30
C ILE A 7 -10.35 23.97 24.77
N PHE A 8 -11.25 23.57 25.68
CA PHE A 8 -11.34 22.16 26.11
C PHE A 8 -11.68 21.20 24.97
N LEU A 9 -12.55 21.60 24.03
CA LEU A 9 -12.83 20.83 22.80
C LEU A 9 -11.61 20.74 21.89
N GLN A 10 -10.95 21.85 21.61
CA GLN A 10 -9.80 21.94 20.71
C GLN A 10 -8.56 21.25 21.29
N VAL A 11 -8.41 21.26 22.62
CA VAL A 11 -7.48 20.42 23.37
C VAL A 11 -7.88 18.95 23.21
N LYS A 12 -9.13 18.54 23.49
CA LYS A 12 -9.57 17.13 23.30
C LYS A 12 -9.33 16.65 21.87
N ILE A 13 -9.63 17.46 20.87
CA ILE A 13 -9.39 17.19 19.45
C ILE A 13 -7.89 17.03 19.19
N ASN A 14 -7.04 17.92 19.69
CA ASN A 14 -5.59 17.77 19.56
C ASN A 14 -5.06 16.52 20.26
N TRP A 15 -5.55 16.15 21.46
CA TRP A 15 -5.16 14.91 22.12
C TRP A 15 -5.61 13.66 21.34
N PHE A 16 -6.82 13.68 20.76
CA PHE A 16 -7.35 12.59 19.95
C PHE A 16 -6.57 12.44 18.62
N VAL A 17 -6.37 13.55 17.89
CA VAL A 17 -5.59 13.60 16.64
C VAL A 17 -4.11 13.25 16.86
N ASN A 18 -3.51 13.64 17.98
CA ASN A 18 -2.13 13.30 18.32
C ASN A 18 -1.94 11.83 18.75
N GLN A 19 -3.03 11.08 18.98
CA GLN A 19 -3.01 9.63 19.22
C GLN A 19 -3.03 8.82 17.92
N PHE A 20 -3.37 9.48 16.81
CA PHE A 20 -3.41 8.92 15.46
C PHE A 20 -2.13 9.24 14.70
N SER A 21 -1.09 8.41 14.90
CA SER A 21 0.14 8.49 14.09
C SER A 21 -0.12 7.95 12.68
N ILE A 22 -0.63 8.82 11.80
CA ILE A 22 -0.87 8.55 10.39
C ILE A 22 0.45 8.12 9.71
N ILE A 23 0.38 7.03 8.95
CA ILE A 23 1.48 6.44 8.19
C ILE A 23 1.21 6.65 6.71
N GLN A 24 2.15 7.30 6.03
CA GLN A 24 2.16 7.43 4.57
C GLN A 24 2.77 6.19 3.93
N LEU A 25 2.03 5.53 3.06
CA LEU A 25 2.50 4.45 2.22
C LEU A 25 2.70 4.97 0.80
N ASN A 26 3.85 4.69 0.21
CA ASN A 26 4.17 5.03 -1.17
C ASN A 26 4.37 3.78 -2.01
N PHE A 27 3.77 3.74 -3.20
CA PHE A 27 3.81 2.59 -4.09
C PHE A 27 4.62 2.95 -5.36
N TYR A 28 5.68 2.19 -5.62
CA TYR A 28 6.45 2.28 -6.86
C TYR A 28 6.44 0.92 -7.56
N VAL A 29 6.38 0.93 -8.89
CA VAL A 29 6.26 -0.29 -9.70
C VAL A 29 7.25 -0.27 -10.86
N ASN A 30 7.98 -1.37 -11.01
CA ASN A 30 8.87 -1.66 -12.12
C ASN A 30 8.13 -2.56 -13.13
N SER A 31 7.67 -1.98 -14.24
CA SER A 31 6.87 -2.66 -15.26
C SER A 31 7.71 -3.39 -16.31
N CYS A 32 7.19 -4.48 -16.84
CA CYS A 32 7.87 -5.32 -17.81
C CYS A 32 7.57 -4.91 -19.27
N LYS A 33 8.41 -5.28 -20.24
CA LYS A 33 8.13 -4.97 -21.66
C LYS A 33 6.85 -5.71 -22.12
N ASN A 34 5.88 -4.91 -22.57
CA ASN A 34 4.50 -5.26 -22.94
C ASN A 34 3.51 -5.51 -21.77
N ILE A 35 3.95 -5.54 -20.51
CA ILE A 35 3.08 -5.66 -19.34
C ILE A 35 3.24 -4.42 -18.47
N LEU A 36 2.21 -3.58 -18.44
CA LEU A 36 2.15 -2.39 -17.61
C LEU A 36 1.42 -2.71 -16.31
N LEU A 37 2.04 -2.41 -15.16
CA LEU A 37 1.43 -2.48 -13.83
C LEU A 37 1.64 -1.13 -13.13
N TYR A 38 0.58 -0.55 -12.57
CA TYR A 38 0.66 0.69 -11.80
C TYR A 38 -0.38 0.72 -10.67
N PRO A 39 -0.11 1.41 -9.55
CA PRO A 39 -1.12 1.64 -8.52
C PRO A 39 -2.14 2.66 -9.04
N LEU A 40 -3.42 2.49 -8.71
CA LEU A 40 -4.42 3.54 -8.91
C LEU A 40 -4.26 4.69 -7.90
N GLN A 41 -3.54 4.45 -6.80
CA GLN A 41 -3.15 5.45 -5.80
C GLN A 41 -1.65 5.34 -5.49
N SER A 42 -0.81 6.23 -6.04
CA SER A 42 0.65 6.19 -5.83
C SER A 42 1.10 6.44 -4.39
N TYR A 43 0.20 6.97 -3.56
CA TYR A 43 0.34 7.04 -2.11
C TYR A 43 -1.01 6.83 -1.42
N PHE A 44 -0.97 6.32 -0.19
CA PHE A 44 -2.13 6.13 0.68
C PHE A 44 -1.76 6.52 2.11
N TYR A 45 -2.74 6.97 2.91
CA TYR A 45 -2.57 7.26 4.33
C TYR A 45 -3.41 6.29 5.14
N THR A 46 -2.78 5.59 6.09
CA THR A 46 -3.41 4.60 6.96
C THR A 46 -2.93 4.82 8.39
N GLU A 47 -3.71 4.40 9.38
CA GLU A 47 -3.18 4.24 10.73
C GLU A 47 -2.62 2.84 10.98
N ALA A 48 -1.59 2.75 11.82
CA ALA A 48 -1.23 1.47 12.43
C ALA A 48 -2.36 1.01 13.38
N GLY A 49 -2.95 -0.14 13.04
CA GLY A 49 -4.20 -0.66 13.58
C GLY A 49 -5.28 -0.87 12.53
N GLU A 50 -5.16 -0.27 11.34
CA GLU A 50 -6.16 -0.37 10.27
C GLU A 50 -5.76 -1.39 9.19
N THR A 51 -6.78 -1.96 8.57
CA THR A 51 -6.69 -2.67 7.27
C THR A 51 -6.93 -1.67 6.15
N ALA A 52 -6.02 -1.61 5.18
CA ALA A 52 -6.15 -0.76 4.00
C ALA A 52 -6.21 -1.61 2.72
N LEU A 53 -7.01 -1.12 1.76
CA LEU A 53 -7.23 -1.71 0.45
C LEU A 53 -6.74 -0.74 -0.63
N VAL A 54 -5.80 -1.18 -1.45
CA VAL A 54 -5.25 -0.41 -2.59
C VAL A 54 -5.39 -1.24 -3.85
N PHE A 55 -5.69 -0.59 -4.97
CA PHE A 55 -5.88 -1.25 -6.26
C PHE A 55 -4.69 -0.99 -7.19
N PHE A 56 -4.23 -2.04 -7.87
CA PHE A 56 -3.24 -1.97 -8.94
C PHE A 56 -3.88 -2.35 -10.27
N ARG A 57 -3.61 -1.58 -11.32
CA ARG A 57 -4.08 -1.86 -12.67
C ARG A 57 -2.99 -2.53 -13.49
N LEU A 58 -3.28 -3.74 -13.96
CA LEU A 58 -2.47 -4.56 -14.82
C LEU A 58 -3.02 -4.49 -16.25
N VAL A 59 -2.16 -4.26 -17.25
CA VAL A 59 -2.55 -4.16 -18.67
C VAL A 59 -1.56 -4.91 -19.55
N ASN A 60 -2.06 -5.83 -20.39
CA ASN A 60 -1.27 -6.43 -21.46
C ASN A 60 -1.38 -5.59 -22.75
N LEU A 61 -0.30 -4.91 -23.10
CA LEU A 61 -0.25 -4.01 -24.26
C LEU A 61 -0.02 -4.76 -25.59
N SER A 62 0.21 -6.07 -25.55
CA SER A 62 0.52 -6.90 -26.72
C SER A 62 -0.69 -7.63 -27.30
N ASN A 63 -0.43 -8.34 -28.40
CA ASN A 63 -1.36 -9.29 -29.01
C ASN A 63 -1.01 -10.76 -28.64
N GLN A 64 -0.27 -11.01 -27.56
CA GLN A 64 0.11 -12.34 -27.06
C GLN A 64 -0.50 -12.60 -25.68
N ASN A 65 -0.76 -13.87 -25.33
CA ASN A 65 -0.93 -14.26 -23.93
C ASN A 65 0.42 -14.09 -23.21
N TYR A 66 0.40 -13.69 -21.94
CA TYR A 66 1.55 -13.80 -21.04
C TYR A 66 1.12 -14.36 -19.69
N SER A 67 2.06 -15.04 -19.02
CA SER A 67 1.92 -15.45 -17.62
C SER A 67 2.85 -14.57 -16.79
N ILE A 68 2.39 -14.00 -15.68
CA ILE A 68 3.22 -13.13 -14.83
C ILE A 68 3.21 -13.59 -13.37
N VAL A 69 4.27 -13.23 -12.66
CA VAL A 69 4.34 -13.28 -11.19
C VAL A 69 4.87 -11.92 -10.72
N THR A 70 4.37 -11.41 -9.60
CA THR A 70 4.81 -10.12 -9.05
C THR A 70 5.40 -10.27 -7.66
N THR A 71 6.41 -9.45 -7.35
CA THR A 71 7.14 -9.50 -6.08
C THR A 71 7.15 -8.13 -5.41
N TYR A 72 6.79 -8.05 -4.12
CA TYR A 72 6.81 -6.81 -3.34
C TYR A 72 8.01 -6.78 -2.35
N THR A 73 8.74 -5.66 -2.28
CA THR A 73 9.75 -5.37 -1.25
C THR A 73 9.39 -4.10 -0.47
N ILE A 74 9.93 -3.93 0.74
CA ILE A 74 9.53 -2.88 1.69
C ILE A 74 10.76 -2.09 2.15
N PHE A 75 10.67 -0.76 2.12
CA PHE A 75 11.70 0.16 2.61
C PHE A 75 11.14 1.19 3.60
N PRO A 76 11.78 1.46 4.75
CA PRO A 76 12.96 0.76 5.27
C PRO A 76 12.63 -0.70 5.64
N GLN A 77 13.59 -1.61 5.51
CA GLN A 77 13.37 -3.06 5.69
C GLN A 77 12.79 -3.43 7.07
N ILE A 78 13.14 -2.66 8.11
CA ILE A 78 12.59 -2.76 9.48
C ILE A 78 11.04 -2.67 9.48
N ALA A 79 10.45 -1.86 8.60
CA ALA A 79 9.00 -1.73 8.49
C ALA A 79 8.30 -3.03 8.03
N GLY A 80 9.03 -3.95 7.39
CA GLY A 80 8.49 -5.20 6.86
C GLY A 80 7.96 -6.16 7.93
N VAL A 81 8.44 -6.08 9.17
CA VAL A 81 7.92 -6.87 10.31
C VAL A 81 6.53 -6.40 10.76
N TYR A 82 6.17 -5.17 10.41
CA TYR A 82 4.93 -4.51 10.84
C TYR A 82 3.85 -4.48 9.76
N ILE A 83 4.16 -4.83 8.50
CA ILE A 83 3.19 -4.87 7.39
C ILE A 83 2.82 -6.31 7.08
N ASN A 84 1.60 -6.68 7.45
CA ASN A 84 0.99 -7.95 7.07
C ASN A 84 0.19 -7.76 5.78
N LYS A 85 0.62 -8.36 4.68
CA LYS A 85 -0.27 -8.58 3.53
C LYS A 85 -1.33 -9.61 3.95
N LEU A 86 -2.61 -9.30 3.78
CA LEU A 86 -3.71 -10.24 3.99
C LEU A 86 -4.15 -10.87 2.66
N GLN A 87 -4.09 -10.11 1.57
CA GLN A 87 -4.35 -10.58 0.21
C GLN A 87 -3.49 -9.77 -0.77
N CYS A 88 -2.79 -10.45 -1.68
CA CYS A 88 -1.91 -9.85 -2.68
C CYS A 88 -1.88 -10.75 -3.91
N PHE A 89 -1.93 -10.18 -5.11
CA PHE A 89 -1.78 -10.87 -6.41
C PHE A 89 -0.32 -11.34 -6.67
N CYS A 90 0.41 -11.64 -5.60
CA CYS A 90 1.86 -11.50 -5.51
C CYS A 90 2.46 -12.82 -5.04
N PHE A 91 3.48 -13.30 -5.74
CA PHE A 91 3.93 -14.71 -5.74
C PHE A 91 2.92 -15.72 -6.36
N GLU A 92 1.72 -15.29 -6.75
CA GLU A 92 0.78 -16.07 -7.56
C GLU A 92 1.06 -15.87 -9.07
N MET A 93 0.68 -16.85 -9.90
CA MET A 93 0.78 -16.76 -11.36
C MET A 93 -0.53 -16.27 -11.98
N ILE A 94 -0.46 -15.16 -12.71
CA ILE A 94 -1.61 -14.54 -13.39
C ILE A 94 -1.43 -14.70 -14.90
N HIS A 95 -2.39 -15.31 -15.57
CA HIS A 95 -2.45 -15.34 -17.03
C HIS A 95 -3.23 -14.11 -17.54
N VAL A 96 -2.64 -13.36 -18.48
CA VAL A 96 -3.20 -12.12 -19.03
C VAL A 96 -3.31 -12.24 -20.55
N LYS A 97 -4.54 -12.18 -21.08
CA LYS A 97 -4.82 -12.29 -22.52
C LYS A 97 -4.37 -11.03 -23.29
N PRO A 98 -4.24 -11.10 -24.63
CA PRO A 98 -4.12 -9.95 -25.51
C PRO A 98 -5.07 -8.80 -25.13
N ARG A 99 -4.52 -7.60 -24.91
CA ARG A 99 -5.28 -6.37 -24.57
C ARG A 99 -6.15 -6.44 -23.32
N GLU A 100 -5.98 -7.46 -22.48
CA GLU A 100 -6.73 -7.59 -21.23
C GLU A 100 -6.20 -6.62 -20.17
N GLN A 101 -7.14 -6.06 -19.39
CA GLN A 101 -6.89 -5.18 -18.26
C GLN A 101 -7.54 -5.80 -17.02
N LEU A 102 -6.79 -5.89 -15.92
CA LEU A 102 -7.25 -6.43 -14.64
C LEU A 102 -6.96 -5.41 -13.54
N ASP A 103 -7.96 -5.15 -12.69
CA ASP A 103 -7.79 -4.36 -11.46
C ASP A 103 -7.63 -5.32 -10.28
N LEU A 104 -6.45 -5.30 -9.67
CA LEU A 104 -5.99 -6.26 -8.68
C LEU A 104 -6.00 -5.61 -7.29
N PRO A 105 -6.86 -6.07 -6.36
CA PRO A 105 -6.87 -5.57 -4.99
C PRO A 105 -5.66 -6.10 -4.21
N VAL A 106 -5.07 -5.25 -3.37
CA VAL A 106 -4.12 -5.63 -2.32
C VAL A 106 -4.69 -5.16 -1.00
N VAL A 107 -4.88 -6.10 -0.06
CA VAL A 107 -5.27 -5.82 1.32
C VAL A 107 -4.05 -6.02 2.20
N PHE A 108 -3.71 -5.00 2.98
CA PHE A 108 -2.65 -5.06 3.97
C PHE A 108 -3.07 -4.41 5.29
N PHE A 109 -2.38 -4.77 6.35
CA PHE A 109 -2.60 -4.30 7.71
C PHE A 109 -1.26 -3.84 8.30
N VAL A 110 -1.25 -2.68 8.96
CA VAL A 110 -0.05 -2.17 9.64
C VAL A 110 -0.19 -2.34 11.14
N SER A 111 0.74 -3.05 11.78
CA SER A 111 0.68 -3.36 13.21
C SER A 111 0.76 -2.12 14.10
N HIS A 112 -0.08 -2.07 15.13
CA HIS A 112 -0.02 -1.10 16.22
C HIS A 112 1.38 -0.93 16.83
N SER A 113 2.18 -2.01 16.89
CA SER A 113 3.55 -1.97 17.45
C SER A 113 4.52 -1.07 16.67
N LEU A 114 4.22 -0.68 15.42
CA LEU A 114 5.03 0.32 14.73
C LEU A 114 4.97 1.68 15.47
N LYS A 115 3.81 2.01 16.07
CA LYS A 115 3.62 3.25 16.85
C LYS A 115 4.51 3.29 18.10
N THR A 116 4.77 2.14 18.74
CA THR A 116 5.61 2.04 19.94
C THR A 116 7.10 1.92 19.62
N ASP A 117 7.44 1.09 18.64
CA ASP A 117 8.81 0.67 18.40
C ASP A 117 9.56 1.68 17.53
N PHE A 118 8.85 2.32 16.59
CA PHE A 118 9.39 3.30 15.63
C PHE A 118 8.46 4.52 15.48
N PRO A 119 8.22 5.33 16.54
CA PRO A 119 7.27 6.45 16.52
C PRO A 119 7.57 7.57 15.50
N LEU A 120 8.79 7.60 14.95
CA LEU A 120 9.20 8.54 13.89
C LEU A 120 8.98 7.99 12.46
N LEU A 121 8.66 6.70 12.30
CA LEU A 121 8.51 6.01 11.02
C LEU A 121 7.13 6.30 10.39
N LYS A 122 6.94 7.54 9.95
CA LYS A 122 5.69 8.01 9.33
C LYS A 122 5.59 7.77 7.82
N LYS A 123 6.63 7.20 7.20
CA LYS A 123 6.66 6.90 5.77
C LYS A 123 7.26 5.52 5.51
N ILE A 124 6.56 4.69 4.74
CA ILE A 124 7.01 3.39 4.28
C ILE A 124 6.81 3.32 2.76
N ILE A 125 7.74 2.68 2.06
CA ILE A 125 7.74 2.55 0.61
C ILE A 125 7.63 1.07 0.25
N LEU A 126 6.72 0.74 -0.66
CA LEU A 126 6.56 -0.59 -1.23
C LEU A 126 6.96 -0.54 -2.71
N TYR A 127 7.99 -1.30 -3.07
CA TYR A 127 8.44 -1.47 -4.45
C TYR A 127 7.91 -2.81 -4.97
N TYR A 128 7.28 -2.78 -6.15
CA TYR A 128 6.76 -3.97 -6.83
C TYR A 128 7.52 -4.19 -8.15
N ASP A 129 7.97 -5.42 -8.38
CA ASP A 129 8.58 -5.84 -9.64
C ASP A 129 7.68 -6.85 -10.36
N VAL A 130 7.55 -6.69 -11.69
CA VAL A 130 6.78 -7.60 -12.56
C VAL A 130 7.72 -8.56 -13.29
N HIS A 131 7.60 -9.86 -12.97
CA HIS A 131 8.31 -10.93 -13.67
C HIS A 131 7.39 -11.53 -14.73
N LYS A 132 7.87 -11.54 -15.97
CA LYS A 132 7.11 -11.97 -17.15
C LYS A 132 7.63 -13.32 -17.65
N PHE A 133 6.70 -14.23 -17.88
CA PHE A 133 6.88 -15.52 -18.50
C PHE A 133 6.06 -15.58 -19.80
N ILE A 134 6.44 -16.48 -20.70
CA ILE A 134 5.82 -16.69 -22.03
C ILE A 134 5.25 -18.09 -22.04
#